data_AF-A0A949VHZ0-F1
#
_entry.id   AF-A0A949VHZ0-F1
#
_cell.length_a   1.000
_cell.length_b   1.000
_cell.length_c   1.000
_cell.angle_alpha   90.00
_cell.angle_beta   90.00
_cell.angle_gamma   90.00
#
_symmetry.space_group_name_H-M   'P 1'
#
loop_
_entity.id
_entity.type
_entity.pdbx_description
1 polymer ?
#
loop_
_entity_poly.entity_id
_entity_poly.type
_entity_poly.pdbx_seq_one_letter_code
_entity_poly.pdbx_strand_id
1 'polypeptide(L)'
;MYGKRDLLENLFAYKVRPATDKLPGKFETGTQNHEGIAGVLGAIEYFEWVGREFGGEFAGGFAGENYQGRRLELKKAMTAIHAYEYELSRGLLSALESIPGLRLYGLTDARRLDERVATFSFRLKDIHPRVVAEKLAQEGIYVWDGHYYALNVSERLGVEEHGGMVRVGAAHYNTLEEVARLKDALIKIANQ
;
A
#
# COMPACT_ATOMS: atom_id res chain seq x y z
N MET A 1 18.80 7.09 4.56
CA MET A 1 18.90 5.81 5.31
C MET A 1 18.32 6.01 6.70
N TYR A 2 17.55 5.05 7.23
CA TYR A 2 17.08 5.07 8.62
C TYR A 2 17.86 3.99 9.40
N GLY A 3 18.34 4.33 10.59
CA GLY A 3 19.12 3.43 11.42
C GLY A 3 19.59 4.09 12.70
N LYS A 4 20.14 3.30 13.63
CA LYS A 4 20.72 3.82 14.88
C LYS A 4 21.94 4.68 14.54
N ARG A 5 21.96 5.91 15.04
CA ARG A 5 22.98 6.91 14.69
C ARG A 5 24.41 6.38 14.87
N ASP A 6 24.72 5.84 16.04
CA ASP A 6 26.07 5.34 16.35
C ASP A 6 26.49 4.21 15.40
N LEU A 7 25.55 3.38 14.93
CA LEU A 7 25.84 2.34 13.96
C LEU A 7 26.14 2.94 12.57
N LEU A 8 25.37 3.95 12.15
CA LEU A 8 25.59 4.62 10.86
C LEU A 8 26.91 5.40 10.83
N GLU A 9 27.27 6.04 11.95
CA GLU A 9 28.54 6.76 12.08
C GLU A 9 29.74 5.79 12.02
N ASN A 10 29.65 4.63 12.65
CA ASN A 10 30.74 3.64 12.68
C ASN A 10 30.81 2.71 11.46
N LEU A 11 29.71 2.48 10.76
CA LEU A 11 29.67 1.56 9.62
C LEU A 11 30.56 2.09 8.47
N PHE A 12 31.42 1.23 7.94
CA PHE A 12 32.24 1.57 6.77
C PHE A 12 31.35 1.81 5.54
N ALA A 13 31.52 2.95 4.88
CA ALA A 13 30.75 3.31 3.69
C ALA A 13 31.63 3.21 2.43
N TYR A 14 31.20 2.39 1.48
CA TYR A 14 31.80 2.35 0.15
C TYR A 14 31.37 3.61 -0.63
N LYS A 15 32.22 4.62 -0.64
CA LYS A 15 31.94 5.93 -1.25
C LYS A 15 33.08 6.41 -2.14
N VAL A 16 32.76 7.28 -3.10
CA VAL A 16 33.76 7.97 -3.90
C VAL A 16 34.54 8.98 -3.05
N ARG A 17 35.81 9.22 -3.39
CA ARG A 17 36.72 10.13 -2.65
C ARG A 17 36.10 11.51 -2.31
N PRO A 18 35.30 12.15 -3.19
CA PRO A 18 34.71 13.46 -2.88
C PRO A 18 33.55 13.44 -1.87
N ALA A 19 32.93 12.29 -1.60
CA ALA A 19 31.81 12.21 -0.67
C ALA A 19 32.30 12.42 0.79
N THR A 20 31.52 13.14 1.59
CA THR A 20 31.82 13.43 3.00
C THR A 20 31.80 12.17 3.88
N ASP A 21 32.44 12.19 5.05
CA ASP A 21 32.30 11.14 6.07
C ASP A 21 31.14 11.41 7.05
N LYS A 22 30.47 12.56 6.92
CA LYS A 22 29.35 12.95 7.78
C LYS A 22 28.03 12.41 7.27
N LEU A 23 27.13 12.02 8.17
CA LEU A 23 25.76 11.64 7.82
C LEU A 23 24.92 12.86 7.38
N PRO A 24 23.94 12.68 6.47
CA PRO A 24 23.66 11.45 5.71
C PRO A 24 24.59 11.25 4.52
N GLY A 25 25.31 12.30 4.08
CA GLY A 25 26.10 12.35 2.85
C GLY A 25 27.15 11.24 2.69
N LYS A 26 27.62 10.65 3.79
CA LYS A 26 28.47 9.45 3.83
C LYS A 26 27.91 8.28 3.00
N PHE A 27 26.58 8.15 2.93
CA PHE A 27 25.87 7.09 2.21
C PHE A 27 25.15 7.58 0.96
N GLU A 28 25.32 8.85 0.58
CA GLU A 28 24.70 9.45 -0.60
C GLU A 28 25.76 9.55 -1.69
N THR A 29 26.01 8.42 -2.36
CA THR A 29 27.10 8.31 -3.33
C THR A 29 26.69 8.87 -4.70
N GLY A 30 27.53 9.73 -5.27
CA GLY A 30 27.34 10.28 -6.61
C GLY A 30 26.38 11.48 -6.66
N THR A 31 26.04 11.90 -7.87
CA THR A 31 25.08 12.98 -8.10
C THR A 31 23.69 12.53 -7.64
N GLN A 32 23.04 13.35 -6.81
CA GLN A 32 21.70 13.05 -6.31
C GLN A 32 20.63 13.25 -7.39
N ASN A 33 19.51 12.53 -7.27
CA ASN A 33 18.32 12.72 -8.09
C ASN A 33 17.53 13.94 -7.57
N HIS A 34 17.98 15.15 -7.94
CA HIS A 34 17.44 16.40 -7.41
C HIS A 34 15.97 16.59 -7.78
N GLU A 35 15.60 16.21 -9.01
CA GLU A 35 14.23 16.25 -9.50
C GLU A 35 13.32 15.30 -8.70
N GLY A 36 13.79 14.09 -8.40
CA GLY A 36 13.09 13.14 -7.54
C GLY A 36 12.93 13.65 -6.10
N ILE A 37 13.96 14.30 -5.55
CA ILE A 37 13.90 14.92 -4.21
C ILE A 37 12.85 16.05 -4.17
N ALA A 38 12.80 16.89 -5.21
CA ALA A 38 11.77 17.91 -5.34
C ALA A 38 10.36 17.29 -5.47
N GLY A 39 10.23 16.18 -6.21
CA GLY A 39 8.98 15.42 -6.28
C GLY A 39 8.52 14.88 -4.92
N VAL A 40 9.45 14.39 -4.09
CA VAL A 40 9.16 13.94 -2.71
C VAL A 40 8.66 15.10 -1.85
N LEU A 41 9.23 16.31 -1.99
CA LEU A 41 8.72 17.49 -1.29
C LEU A 41 7.27 17.78 -1.69
N GLY A 42 6.95 17.72 -2.99
CA GLY A 42 5.57 17.90 -3.47
C GLY A 42 4.60 16.86 -2.88
N ALA A 43 5.01 15.59 -2.77
CA ALA A 43 4.20 14.56 -2.12
C ALA A 43 3.98 14.84 -0.61
N ILE A 44 5.00 15.33 0.10
CA ILE A 44 4.87 15.74 1.50
C ILE A 44 3.90 16.92 1.64
N GLU A 45 3.95 17.88 0.72
CA GLU A 45 3.04 19.03 0.70
C GLU A 45 1.60 18.62 0.37
N TYR A 46 1.42 17.63 -0.50
CA TYR A 46 0.11 17.00 -0.73
C TYR A 46 -0.45 16.39 0.56
N PHE A 47 0.33 15.61 1.30
CA PHE A 47 -0.14 15.04 2.58
C PHE A 47 -0.38 16.13 3.64
N GLU A 48 0.43 17.18 3.66
CA GLU A 48 0.19 18.34 4.53
C GLU A 48 -1.15 19.00 4.19
N TRP A 49 -1.48 19.16 2.90
CA TRP A 49 -2.79 19.65 2.45
C TRP A 49 -3.93 18.71 2.89
N VAL A 50 -3.80 17.39 2.69
CA VAL A 50 -4.80 16.41 3.16
C VAL A 50 -5.05 16.55 4.66
N GLY A 51 -3.99 16.72 5.46
CA GLY A 51 -4.10 16.90 6.91
C GLY A 51 -4.81 18.18 7.33
N ARG A 52 -4.63 19.26 6.57
CA ARG A 52 -5.33 20.53 6.81
C ARG A 52 -6.80 20.44 6.46
N GLU A 53 -7.13 19.88 5.30
CA GLU A 53 -8.50 19.82 4.79
C GLU A 53 -9.37 18.75 5.47
N PHE A 54 -8.86 17.54 5.61
CA PHE A 54 -9.65 16.38 6.05
C PHE A 54 -9.29 15.92 7.47
N GLY A 55 -8.22 16.46 8.04
CA GLY A 55 -7.66 15.99 9.29
C GLY A 55 -8.20 16.68 10.56
N GLY A 56 -9.10 17.65 10.41
CA GLY A 56 -9.55 18.53 11.50
C GLY A 56 -10.20 17.77 12.67
N GLU A 57 -11.06 16.80 12.38
CA GLU A 57 -11.73 15.99 13.40
C GLU A 57 -10.78 15.14 14.25
N PHE A 58 -9.63 14.75 13.67
CA PHE A 58 -8.63 13.92 14.35
C PHE A 58 -7.66 14.72 15.23
N ALA A 59 -7.68 16.05 15.15
CA ALA A 59 -6.73 16.91 15.87
C ALA A 59 -6.78 16.70 17.40
N GLY A 60 -7.98 16.45 17.94
CA GLY A 60 -8.16 16.19 19.38
C GLY A 60 -7.41 14.96 19.88
N GLY A 61 -7.23 13.95 19.03
CA GLY A 61 -6.48 12.73 19.37
C GLY A 61 -4.99 12.97 19.63
N PHE A 62 -4.46 14.11 19.17
CA PHE A 62 -3.04 14.46 19.30
C PHE A 62 -2.77 15.53 20.36
N ALA A 63 -3.79 16.02 21.08
CA ALA A 63 -3.63 17.12 22.04
C ALA A 63 -2.65 16.81 23.19
N GLY A 64 -2.46 15.52 23.52
CA GLY A 64 -1.46 15.05 24.49
C GLY A 64 -0.08 14.75 23.89
N GLU A 65 0.07 14.81 22.57
CA GLU A 65 1.31 14.56 21.86
C GLU A 65 1.94 15.90 21.44
N ASN A 66 3.25 16.06 21.62
CA ASN A 66 3.97 17.30 21.29
C ASN A 66 4.19 17.51 19.77
N TYR A 67 3.21 17.18 18.92
CA TYR A 67 3.28 17.44 17.49
C TYR A 67 2.93 18.89 17.19
N GLN A 68 3.72 19.52 16.30
CA GLN A 68 3.53 20.90 15.88
C GLN A 68 3.90 21.07 14.40
N GLY A 69 3.38 22.13 13.78
CA GLY A 69 3.63 22.48 12.38
C GLY A 69 3.34 21.31 11.42
N ARG A 70 4.19 21.14 10.41
CA ARG A 70 4.04 20.10 9.38
C ARG A 70 3.90 18.68 9.95
N ARG A 71 4.54 18.38 11.08
CA ARG A 71 4.42 17.03 11.71
C ARG A 71 3.00 16.75 12.19
N LEU A 72 2.33 17.75 12.77
CA LEU A 72 0.94 17.62 13.18
C LEU A 72 0.03 17.42 11.97
N GLU A 73 0.21 18.20 10.91
CA GLU A 73 -0.58 18.04 9.68
C GLU A 73 -0.39 16.67 9.04
N LEU A 74 0.84 16.15 8.98
CA LEU A 74 1.10 14.79 8.47
C LEU A 74 0.44 13.71 9.36
N LYS A 75 0.42 13.88 10.68
CA LYS A 75 -0.27 12.95 11.59
C LYS A 75 -1.78 12.94 11.37
N LYS A 76 -2.37 14.13 11.24
CA LYS A 76 -3.79 14.30 10.90
C LYS A 76 -4.09 13.66 9.54
N ALA A 77 -3.25 13.89 8.53
CA ALA A 77 -3.41 13.34 7.18
C ALA A 77 -3.42 11.80 7.18
N MET A 78 -2.40 11.18 7.79
CA MET A 78 -2.31 9.72 7.86
C MET A 78 -3.50 9.10 8.60
N THR A 79 -4.05 9.81 9.60
CA THR A 79 -5.21 9.33 10.35
C THR A 79 -6.50 9.42 9.53
N ALA A 80 -6.70 10.53 8.82
CA ALA A 80 -7.82 10.69 7.89
C ALA A 80 -7.77 9.66 6.75
N ILE A 81 -6.59 9.47 6.15
CA ILE A 81 -6.35 8.45 5.12
C ILE A 81 -6.67 7.07 5.68
N HIS A 82 -6.16 6.73 6.87
CA HIS A 82 -6.42 5.43 7.49
C HIS A 82 -7.91 5.20 7.74
N ALA A 83 -8.63 6.19 8.27
CA ALA A 83 -10.06 6.09 8.52
C ALA A 83 -10.85 5.87 7.21
N TYR A 84 -10.49 6.58 6.14
CA TYR A 84 -11.12 6.40 4.83
C TYR A 84 -10.76 5.06 4.18
N GLU A 85 -9.50 4.67 4.21
CA GLU A 85 -9.04 3.39 3.67
C GLU A 85 -9.58 2.20 4.48
N TYR A 86 -9.95 2.37 5.75
CA TYR A 86 -10.67 1.37 6.53
C TYR A 86 -12.05 1.05 5.93
N GLU A 87 -12.78 2.09 5.51
CA GLU A 87 -14.07 1.95 4.82
C GLU A 87 -13.92 1.22 3.48
N LEU A 88 -12.91 1.59 2.69
CA LEU A 88 -12.58 0.90 1.44
C LEU A 88 -12.17 -0.55 1.68
N SER A 89 -11.35 -0.81 2.71
CA SER A 89 -10.91 -2.15 3.11
C SER A 89 -12.10 -3.03 3.48
N ARG A 90 -13.09 -2.47 4.22
CA ARG A 90 -14.32 -3.17 4.59
C ARG A 90 -15.17 -3.49 3.37
N GLY A 91 -15.32 -2.52 2.47
CA GLY A 91 -16.01 -2.70 1.19
C GLY A 91 -15.36 -3.78 0.33
N LEU A 92 -14.03 -3.75 0.19
CA LEU A 92 -13.27 -4.75 -0.56
C LEU A 92 -13.41 -6.15 0.05
N LEU A 93 -13.28 -6.29 1.36
CA LEU A 93 -13.45 -7.57 2.04
C LEU A 93 -14.84 -8.16 1.74
N SER A 94 -15.89 -7.38 1.98
CA SER A 94 -17.28 -7.80 1.73
C SER A 94 -17.52 -8.15 0.25
N ALA A 95 -17.00 -7.34 -0.67
CA ALA A 95 -17.10 -7.58 -2.10
C ALA A 95 -16.45 -8.91 -2.49
N LEU A 96 -15.19 -9.12 -2.10
CA LEU A 96 -14.41 -10.30 -2.47
C LEU A 96 -14.98 -11.59 -1.85
N GLU A 97 -15.42 -11.56 -0.59
CA GLU A 97 -16.06 -12.71 0.07
C GLU A 97 -17.38 -13.12 -0.59
N SER A 98 -18.06 -12.18 -1.26
CA SER A 98 -19.32 -12.47 -1.95
C SER A 98 -19.15 -13.16 -3.31
N ILE A 99 -17.92 -13.31 -3.82
CA ILE A 99 -17.65 -13.88 -5.14
C ILE A 99 -17.60 -15.42 -5.06
N PRO A 100 -18.47 -16.15 -5.79
CA PRO A 100 -18.44 -17.61 -5.78
C PRO A 100 -17.12 -18.21 -6.27
N GLY A 101 -16.51 -19.05 -5.44
CA GLY A 101 -15.24 -19.71 -5.76
C GLY A 101 -14.00 -18.83 -5.60
N LEU A 102 -14.14 -17.62 -5.05
CA LEU A 102 -13.00 -16.79 -4.68
C LEU A 102 -12.45 -17.25 -3.33
N ARG A 103 -11.12 -17.41 -3.26
CA ARG A 103 -10.39 -17.72 -2.02
C ARG A 103 -9.46 -16.57 -1.68
N LEU A 104 -9.69 -15.93 -0.54
CA LEU A 104 -8.82 -14.90 0.03
C LEU A 104 -7.61 -15.51 0.75
N TYR A 105 -6.49 -14.79 0.71
CA TYR A 105 -5.27 -15.08 1.45
C TYR A 105 -4.97 -13.91 2.40
N GLY A 106 -4.94 -14.19 3.70
CA GLY A 106 -4.78 -13.18 4.76
C GLY A 106 -5.98 -13.12 5.70
N LEU A 107 -6.06 -12.05 6.49
CA LEU A 107 -7.13 -11.86 7.47
C LEU A 107 -8.47 -11.55 6.79
N THR A 108 -9.49 -12.36 7.07
CA THR A 108 -10.87 -12.19 6.59
C THR A 108 -11.86 -11.87 7.70
N ASP A 109 -11.46 -11.98 8.97
CA ASP A 109 -12.30 -11.56 10.08
C ASP A 109 -12.45 -10.04 10.07
N ALA A 110 -13.66 -9.55 9.76
CA ALA A 110 -13.95 -8.11 9.72
C ALA A 110 -13.67 -7.40 11.06
N ARG A 111 -13.64 -8.12 12.20
CA ARG A 111 -13.28 -7.55 13.51
C ARG A 111 -11.79 -7.28 13.65
N ARG A 112 -10.97 -7.81 12.75
CA ARG A 112 -9.51 -7.68 12.69
C ARG A 112 -9.06 -6.85 11.50
N LEU A 113 -9.96 -6.04 10.94
CA LEU A 113 -9.69 -5.25 9.75
C LEU A 113 -8.59 -4.19 9.99
N ASP A 114 -8.48 -3.67 11.21
CA ASP A 114 -7.41 -2.76 11.63
C ASP A 114 -6.01 -3.41 11.66
N GLU A 115 -5.92 -4.75 11.64
CA GLU A 115 -4.64 -5.47 11.57
C GLU A 115 -4.13 -5.62 10.13
N ARG A 116 -4.80 -5.02 9.14
CA ARG A 116 -4.39 -5.03 7.73
C ARG A 116 -4.59 -3.69 7.05
N VAL A 117 -3.86 -3.50 5.96
CA VAL A 117 -4.14 -2.44 4.98
C VAL A 117 -5.14 -2.92 3.93
N ALA A 118 -5.70 -1.98 3.15
CA ALA A 118 -6.68 -2.21 2.08
C ALA A 118 -6.08 -2.91 0.83
N THR A 119 -5.24 -3.93 1.02
CA THR A 119 -4.59 -4.71 -0.06
C THR A 119 -4.87 -6.20 0.13
N PHE A 120 -5.58 -6.82 -0.81
CA PHE A 120 -6.09 -8.18 -0.75
C PHE A 120 -5.44 -9.06 -1.81
N SER A 121 -5.04 -10.28 -1.43
CA SER A 121 -4.59 -11.31 -2.36
C SER A 121 -5.64 -12.43 -2.43
N PHE A 122 -5.96 -12.88 -3.64
CA PHE A 122 -6.96 -13.92 -3.85
C PHE A 122 -6.65 -14.84 -5.04
N ARG A 123 -7.37 -15.96 -5.06
CA ARG A 123 -7.51 -16.88 -6.20
C ARG A 123 -8.97 -16.97 -6.57
N LEU A 124 -9.28 -17.18 -7.85
CA LEU A 124 -10.65 -17.38 -8.32
C LEU A 124 -10.76 -18.74 -9.00
N LYS A 125 -11.34 -19.71 -8.29
CA LYS A 125 -11.44 -21.12 -8.72
C LYS A 125 -10.07 -21.64 -9.20
N ASP A 126 -10.06 -22.41 -10.28
CA ASP A 126 -8.86 -22.92 -10.95
C ASP A 126 -8.39 -22.01 -12.11
N ILE A 127 -8.90 -20.77 -12.18
CA ILE A 127 -8.49 -19.82 -13.20
C ILE A 127 -7.09 -19.30 -12.85
N HIS A 128 -6.17 -19.38 -13.82
CA HIS A 128 -4.81 -18.85 -13.65
C HIS A 128 -4.86 -17.34 -13.32
N PRO A 129 -4.13 -16.84 -12.30
CA PRO A 129 -4.19 -15.43 -11.86
C PRO A 129 -4.01 -14.41 -12.98
N ARG A 130 -3.06 -14.66 -13.89
CA ARG A 130 -2.86 -13.86 -15.11
C ARG A 130 -4.12 -13.69 -15.95
N VAL A 131 -4.89 -14.76 -16.15
CA VAL A 131 -6.13 -14.70 -16.94
C VAL A 131 -7.19 -13.86 -16.23
N VAL A 132 -7.27 -13.94 -14.90
CA VAL A 132 -8.15 -13.07 -14.12
C VAL A 132 -7.73 -11.60 -14.27
N ALA A 133 -6.44 -11.30 -14.17
CA ALA A 133 -5.92 -9.95 -14.35
C ALA A 133 -6.16 -9.39 -15.76
N GLU A 134 -5.95 -10.20 -16.80
CA GLU A 134 -6.22 -9.83 -18.20
C GLU A 134 -7.72 -9.54 -18.43
N LYS A 135 -8.63 -10.35 -17.87
CA LYS A 135 -10.08 -10.09 -17.95
C LYS A 135 -10.49 -8.84 -17.18
N LEU A 136 -9.91 -8.58 -16.01
CA LEU A 136 -10.16 -7.34 -15.27
C LEU A 136 -9.65 -6.11 -16.04
N ALA A 137 -8.48 -6.22 -16.68
CA ALA A 137 -7.93 -5.15 -17.51
C ALA A 137 -8.83 -4.79 -18.70
N GLN A 138 -9.51 -5.78 -19.30
CA GLN A 138 -10.51 -5.54 -20.35
C GLN A 138 -11.72 -4.73 -19.86
N GLU A 139 -12.05 -4.81 -18.57
CA GLU A 139 -13.09 -3.99 -17.92
C GLU A 139 -12.52 -2.66 -17.36
N GLY A 140 -11.26 -2.34 -17.65
CA GLY A 140 -10.57 -1.14 -17.18
C GLY A 140 -10.17 -1.18 -15.70
N ILE A 141 -9.99 -2.38 -15.14
CA ILE A 141 -9.64 -2.61 -13.73
C ILE A 141 -8.23 -3.19 -13.66
N TYR A 142 -7.30 -2.39 -13.14
CA TYR A 142 -5.89 -2.76 -13.10
C TYR A 142 -5.53 -3.40 -11.76
N VAL A 143 -5.16 -4.69 -11.82
CA VAL A 143 -4.67 -5.48 -10.69
C VAL A 143 -3.28 -6.01 -11.00
N TRP A 144 -2.64 -6.62 -10.02
CA TRP A 144 -1.36 -7.30 -10.22
C TRP A 144 -1.53 -8.81 -10.02
N ASP A 145 -0.89 -9.64 -10.84
CA ASP A 145 -0.83 -11.08 -10.65
C ASP A 145 0.60 -11.60 -10.38
N GLY A 146 0.71 -12.79 -9.80
CA GLY A 146 1.98 -13.45 -9.49
C GLY A 146 2.32 -13.45 -8.00
N HIS A 147 3.61 -13.33 -7.68
CA HIS A 147 4.14 -13.45 -6.31
C HIS A 147 4.59 -12.11 -5.69
N TYR A 148 4.59 -10.99 -6.42
CA TYR A 148 4.91 -9.64 -5.89
C TYR A 148 6.29 -9.53 -5.21
N TYR A 149 7.28 -10.28 -5.69
CA TYR A 149 8.59 -10.47 -5.04
C TYR A 149 8.56 -11.16 -3.66
N ALA A 150 7.42 -11.76 -3.26
CA ALA A 150 7.24 -12.50 -2.02
C ALA A 150 7.30 -14.03 -2.22
N LEU A 151 8.34 -14.52 -2.90
CA LEU A 151 8.46 -15.91 -3.38
C LEU A 151 8.31 -16.95 -2.26
N ASN A 152 9.04 -16.78 -1.15
CA ASN A 152 8.96 -17.74 -0.03
C ASN A 152 7.54 -17.85 0.55
N VAL A 153 6.75 -16.78 0.50
CA VAL A 153 5.36 -16.79 0.98
C VAL A 153 4.46 -17.53 0.00
N SER A 154 4.59 -17.27 -1.30
CA SER A 154 3.80 -17.97 -2.32
C SER A 154 4.13 -19.46 -2.41
N GLU A 155 5.39 -19.85 -2.26
CA GLU A 155 5.81 -21.25 -2.15
C GLU A 155 5.20 -21.92 -0.91
N ARG A 156 5.31 -21.27 0.26
CA ARG A 156 4.79 -21.82 1.52
C ARG A 156 3.26 -21.98 1.51
N LEU A 157 2.56 -21.13 0.77
CA LEU A 157 1.12 -21.18 0.55
C LEU A 157 0.71 -22.16 -0.55
N GLY A 158 1.66 -22.74 -1.29
CA GLY A 158 1.40 -23.72 -2.36
C GLY A 158 0.75 -23.11 -3.60
N VAL A 159 0.94 -21.82 -3.85
CA VAL A 159 0.34 -21.11 -5.01
C VAL A 159 1.35 -20.79 -6.10
N GLU A 160 2.65 -20.90 -5.82
CA GLU A 160 3.72 -20.53 -6.75
C GLU A 160 3.67 -21.33 -8.05
N GLU A 161 3.58 -22.67 -7.96
CA GLU A 161 3.50 -23.58 -9.12
C GLU A 161 2.25 -23.34 -9.98
N HIS A 162 1.27 -22.60 -9.47
CA HIS A 162 0.02 -22.27 -10.13
C HIS A 162 -0.07 -20.78 -10.54
N GLY A 163 1.07 -20.09 -10.64
CA GLY A 163 1.14 -18.70 -11.10
C GLY A 163 0.88 -17.65 -10.03
N GLY A 164 0.93 -18.02 -8.74
CA GLY A 164 0.73 -17.11 -7.62
C GLY A 164 -0.73 -16.75 -7.38
N MET A 165 -1.01 -15.47 -7.13
CA MET A 165 -2.33 -14.93 -6.78
C MET A 165 -2.65 -13.69 -7.61
N VAL A 166 -3.86 -13.16 -7.49
CA VAL A 166 -4.20 -11.78 -7.88
C VAL A 166 -4.17 -10.90 -6.64
N ARG A 167 -3.59 -9.69 -6.75
CA ARG A 167 -3.58 -8.68 -5.71
C ARG A 167 -4.28 -7.43 -6.19
N VAL A 168 -5.28 -7.02 -5.42
CA VAL A 168 -6.00 -5.76 -5.58
C VAL A 168 -5.88 -4.97 -4.30
N GLY A 169 -5.70 -3.67 -4.42
CA GLY A 169 -5.70 -2.79 -3.25
C GLY A 169 -6.29 -1.45 -3.60
N ALA A 170 -6.80 -0.78 -2.58
CA ALA A 170 -7.30 0.59 -2.68
C ALA A 170 -6.36 1.53 -1.94
N ALA A 171 -6.28 2.75 -2.44
CA ALA A 171 -5.70 3.90 -1.76
C ALA A 171 -6.80 4.95 -1.51
N HIS A 172 -6.49 5.99 -0.75
CA HIS A 172 -7.40 7.07 -0.40
C HIS A 172 -8.01 7.88 -1.57
N TYR A 173 -7.58 7.66 -2.81
CA TYR A 173 -8.22 8.24 -3.99
C TYR A 173 -9.23 7.30 -4.66
N ASN A 174 -9.34 6.04 -4.22
CA ASN A 174 -10.32 5.10 -4.72
C ASN A 174 -11.68 5.29 -4.06
N THR A 175 -12.73 4.76 -4.68
CA THR A 175 -14.11 4.90 -4.16
C THR A 175 -14.83 3.57 -3.97
N LEU A 176 -15.92 3.58 -3.20
CA LEU A 176 -16.77 2.39 -3.00
C LEU A 176 -17.49 1.97 -4.30
N GLU A 177 -17.74 2.91 -5.21
CA GLU A 177 -18.26 2.62 -6.54
C GLU A 177 -17.24 1.82 -7.38
N GLU A 178 -15.95 2.12 -7.26
CA GLU A 178 -14.90 1.32 -7.91
C GLU A 178 -14.82 -0.09 -7.31
N VAL A 179 -15.02 -0.23 -6.00
CA VAL A 179 -15.13 -1.54 -5.33
C VAL A 179 -16.35 -2.32 -5.84
N ALA A 180 -17.49 -1.66 -6.06
CA ALA A 180 -18.67 -2.29 -6.64
C ALA A 180 -18.42 -2.74 -8.09
N ARG A 181 -17.76 -1.90 -8.92
CA ARG A 181 -17.37 -2.28 -10.28
C ARG A 181 -16.43 -3.48 -10.32
N LEU A 182 -15.47 -3.56 -9.39
CA LEU A 182 -14.59 -4.72 -9.23
C LEU A 182 -15.41 -5.98 -8.89
N LYS A 183 -16.35 -5.88 -7.94
CA LYS A 183 -17.22 -7.00 -7.57
C LYS A 183 -17.97 -7.53 -8.79
N ASP A 184 -18.62 -6.65 -9.54
CA ASP A 184 -19.42 -7.05 -10.70
C ASP A 184 -18.56 -7.73 -11.77
N ALA A 185 -17.36 -7.19 -12.05
CA ALA A 185 -16.41 -7.80 -12.98
C ALA A 185 -15.97 -9.20 -12.52
N LEU A 186 -15.67 -9.38 -11.22
CA LEU A 186 -15.30 -10.67 -10.66
C LEU A 186 -16.44 -11.70 -10.71
N ILE A 187 -17.70 -11.29 -10.48
CA ILE A 187 -18.87 -12.16 -10.64
C ILE A 187 -19.00 -12.62 -12.11
N LYS A 188 -18.84 -11.70 -13.07
CA LYS A 188 -18.86 -12.06 -14.50
C LYS A 188 -17.78 -13.10 -14.81
N ILE A 189 -16.54 -12.89 -14.34
CA ILE A 189 -15.43 -13.83 -14.56
C ILE A 189 -15.70 -15.18 -13.90
N ALA A 190 -16.28 -15.18 -12.70
CA ALA A 190 -16.60 -16.41 -11.97
C ALA A 190 -17.68 -17.25 -12.66
N ASN A 191 -18.58 -16.64 -13.42
CA ASN A 191 -19.70 -17.33 -14.08
C ASN A 191 -19.40 -17.80 -15.52
N GLN A 192 -18.20 -17.51 -16.04
CA GLN A 192 -17.69 -18.04 -17.30
C GLN A 192 -17.04 -19.41 -17.07
#